data_AF-A0A9E4X6X3-F1
#
_entry.id   AF-A0A9E4X6X3-F1
#
_cell.length_a   1.000
_cell.length_b   1.000
_cell.length_c   1.000
_cell.angle_alpha   90.00
_cell.angle_beta   90.00
_cell.angle_gamma   90.00
#
_symmetry.space_group_name_H-M   'P 1'
#
loop_
_entity.id
_entity.type
_entity.pdbx_description
1 polymer ?
#
loop_
_entity_poly.entity_id
_entity_poly.type
_entity_poly.pdbx_seq_one_letter_code
_entity_poly.pdbx_strand_id
1 'polypeptide(L)'
;NSKGGQQGAIRVGVPEEYFVEGMEEGVRQAVLDAIKTLEGLGVPVQPVSLPTTKYALACYYVIAPSECSANLARYDGVKYGYSFQDTDDMWRAMELTRQYGFGPEVKRRIMLGSYALSAGYYDAYYVKAQQARTLIRQDFDRVFQEVDILVTPTSPVVAFPLGEKTEDPVQMYLIDVCTVPLNIAGLPGISVPCGYSQGLPVGMQLIGPHLSEATLLGLAYAYEQATPWHNARPDI
;
A
#
# COMPACT_ATOMS: atom_id res chain seq x y z
N ASN A 1 2.25 21.31 -36.67
CA ASN A 1 1.27 22.18 -35.96
C ASN A 1 0.35 21.33 -35.09
N SER A 2 0.73 21.12 -33.83
CA SER A 2 -0.19 20.64 -32.79
C SER A 2 0.28 21.19 -31.45
N LYS A 3 -0.19 22.42 -31.18
CA LYS A 3 -0.42 23.07 -29.89
C LYS A 3 0.33 22.45 -28.69
N GLY A 4 1.49 23.03 -28.37
CA GLY A 4 1.97 23.05 -26.99
C GLY A 4 0.94 23.79 -26.14
N GLY A 5 0.09 23.03 -25.46
CA GLY A 5 -0.73 23.58 -24.39
C GLY A 5 0.19 23.98 -23.26
N GLN A 6 0.14 25.23 -22.82
CA GLN A 6 0.58 25.58 -21.47
C GLN A 6 -0.22 24.70 -20.50
N GLN A 7 0.38 23.58 -20.08
CA GLN A 7 -0.10 22.82 -18.94
C GLN A 7 0.06 23.73 -17.72
N GLY A 8 -1.04 24.03 -17.04
CA GLY A 8 -0.97 24.68 -15.73
C GLY A 8 -0.09 23.85 -14.79
N ALA A 9 0.46 24.50 -13.77
CA ALA A 9 1.25 23.81 -12.75
C ALA A 9 0.43 22.66 -12.13
N ILE A 10 1.03 21.48 -12.00
CA ILE A 10 0.43 20.30 -11.36
C ILE A 10 0.04 20.69 -9.93
N ARG A 11 -1.19 20.40 -9.52
CA ARG A 11 -1.67 20.65 -8.16
C ARG A 11 -1.42 19.42 -7.30
N VAL A 12 -0.82 19.62 -6.14
CA VAL A 12 -0.49 18.55 -5.20
C VAL A 12 -1.32 18.69 -3.93
N GLY A 13 -1.96 17.60 -3.52
CA GLY A 13 -2.65 17.48 -2.24
C GLY A 13 -1.80 16.76 -1.20
N VAL A 14 -1.88 17.19 0.05
CA VAL A 14 -1.25 16.53 1.21
C VAL A 14 -2.36 16.06 2.16
N PRO A 15 -2.71 14.77 2.16
CA PRO A 15 -3.70 14.22 3.07
C PRO A 15 -3.22 14.27 4.53
N GLU A 16 -3.93 15.00 5.39
CA GLU A 16 -3.55 15.12 6.81
C GLU A 16 -3.58 13.76 7.54
N GLU A 17 -4.49 12.87 7.16
CA GLU A 17 -4.69 11.57 7.79
C GLU A 17 -3.51 10.60 7.60
N TYR A 18 -2.59 10.90 6.69
CA TYR A 18 -1.41 10.06 6.43
C TYR A 18 -0.23 10.41 7.34
N PHE A 19 -0.30 11.53 8.07
CA PHE A 19 0.68 11.91 9.08
C PHE A 19 0.26 11.37 10.46
N VAL A 20 0.17 10.05 10.54
CA VAL A 20 -0.39 9.29 11.66
C VAL A 20 0.30 9.54 13.00
N GLU A 21 -0.44 9.32 14.09
CA GLU A 21 0.10 9.29 15.44
C GLU A 21 1.10 8.13 15.58
N GLY A 22 2.28 8.40 16.17
CA GLY A 22 3.36 7.43 16.32
C GLY A 22 4.30 7.29 15.10
N MET A 23 4.13 8.11 14.07
CA MET A 23 5.12 8.24 12.98
C MET A 23 6.46 8.73 13.53
N GLU A 24 7.56 8.17 13.02
CA GLU A 24 8.90 8.62 13.37
C GLU A 24 9.14 10.06 12.91
N GLU A 25 9.67 10.89 13.81
CA GLU A 25 9.86 12.32 13.54
C GLU A 25 10.80 12.58 12.34
N GLY A 26 11.85 11.77 12.19
CA GLY A 26 12.75 11.91 11.05
C GLY A 26 12.10 11.54 9.71
N VAL A 27 11.14 10.60 9.71
CA VAL A 27 10.33 10.29 8.52
C VAL A 27 9.40 11.45 8.19
N ARG A 28 8.67 11.96 9.21
CA ARG A 28 7.79 13.13 9.07
C ARG A 28 8.56 14.32 8.49
N GLN A 29 9.71 14.65 9.07
CA GLN A 29 10.51 15.79 8.66
C GLN A 29 11.04 15.63 7.23
N ALA A 30 11.56 14.45 6.87
CA ALA A 30 12.03 14.19 5.50
C ALA A 30 10.93 14.36 4.44
N VAL A 31 9.71 13.91 4.73
CA VAL A 31 8.58 14.08 3.80
C VAL A 31 8.14 15.55 3.73
N LEU A 32 8.12 16.28 4.85
CA LEU A 32 7.81 17.72 4.84
C LEU A 32 8.85 18.54 4.06
N ASP A 33 10.14 18.19 4.15
CA ASP A 33 11.19 18.86 3.37
C ASP A 33 11.14 18.50 1.89
N ALA A 34 10.71 17.27 1.57
CA ALA A 34 10.41 16.87 0.19
C ALA A 34 9.23 17.68 -0.39
N ILE A 35 8.17 17.91 0.40
CA ILE A 35 7.04 18.77 0.02
C ILE A 35 7.52 20.20 -0.26
N LYS A 36 8.35 20.78 0.62
CA LYS A 36 8.94 22.12 0.39
C LYS A 36 9.78 22.18 -0.89
N THR A 37 10.48 21.08 -1.21
CA THR A 37 11.25 20.99 -2.45
C THR A 37 10.32 21.05 -3.67
N LEU A 38 9.18 20.34 -3.64
CA LEU A 38 8.16 20.42 -4.68
C LEU A 38 7.58 21.84 -4.79
N GLU A 39 7.27 22.51 -3.68
CA GLU A 39 6.84 23.92 -3.67
C GLU A 39 7.89 24.84 -4.31
N GLY A 40 9.18 24.61 -4.01
CA GLY A 40 10.30 25.34 -4.60
C GLY A 40 10.45 25.17 -6.12
N LEU A 41 9.91 24.08 -6.69
CA LEU A 41 9.80 23.87 -8.13
C LEU A 41 8.58 24.57 -8.76
N GLY A 42 7.81 25.32 -7.97
CA GLY A 42 6.60 26.02 -8.43
C GLY A 42 5.36 25.13 -8.48
N VAL A 43 5.37 23.98 -7.80
CA VAL A 43 4.22 23.08 -7.69
C VAL A 43 3.32 23.58 -6.56
N PRO A 44 2.09 24.02 -6.82
CA PRO A 44 1.16 24.41 -5.75
C PRO A 44 0.79 23.20 -4.90
N VAL A 45 1.01 23.31 -3.59
CA VAL A 45 0.67 22.29 -2.59
C VAL A 45 -0.45 22.80 -1.69
N GLN A 46 -1.44 21.96 -1.41
CA GLN A 46 -2.52 22.27 -0.47
C GLN A 46 -2.84 21.07 0.42
N PRO A 47 -3.28 21.30 1.68
CA PRO A 47 -3.82 20.22 2.50
C PRO A 47 -5.13 19.70 1.90
N VAL A 48 -5.36 18.40 2.03
CA VAL A 48 -6.62 17.73 1.67
C VAL A 48 -7.01 16.74 2.77
N SER A 49 -8.26 16.29 2.76
CA SER A 49 -8.76 15.35 3.76
C SER A 49 -9.34 14.12 3.08
N LEU A 50 -8.96 12.95 3.59
CA LEU A 50 -9.45 11.61 3.24
C LEU A 50 -9.99 10.90 4.50
N PRO A 51 -11.17 11.31 5.03
CA PRO A 51 -11.70 10.82 6.31
C PRO A 51 -11.96 9.31 6.34
N THR A 52 -12.11 8.67 5.17
CA THR A 52 -12.38 7.23 5.06
C THR A 52 -11.11 6.36 5.08
N THR A 53 -9.92 6.95 4.91
CA THR A 53 -8.64 6.22 4.85
C THR A 53 -8.37 5.36 6.08
N LYS A 54 -8.81 5.79 7.27
CA LYS A 54 -8.68 5.00 8.51
C LYS A 54 -9.34 3.61 8.45
N TYR A 55 -10.30 3.41 7.55
CA TYR A 55 -10.95 2.11 7.36
C TYR A 55 -10.26 1.23 6.31
N ALA A 56 -9.32 1.77 5.54
CA ALA A 56 -8.67 1.06 4.44
C ALA A 56 -7.90 -0.18 4.93
N LEU A 57 -7.21 -0.06 6.07
CA LEU A 57 -6.47 -1.18 6.65
C LEU A 57 -7.40 -2.34 7.01
N ALA A 58 -8.49 -2.06 7.73
CA ALA A 58 -9.48 -3.08 8.08
C ALA A 58 -10.15 -3.68 6.84
N CYS A 59 -10.47 -2.84 5.85
CA CYS A 59 -11.02 -3.27 4.55
C CYS A 59 -10.08 -4.26 3.85
N TYR A 60 -8.79 -3.94 3.79
CA TYR A 60 -7.76 -4.79 3.19
C TYR A 60 -7.58 -6.12 3.90
N TYR A 61 -7.53 -6.13 5.24
CA TYR A 61 -7.38 -7.37 6.01
C TYR A 61 -8.63 -8.25 6.03
N VAL A 62 -9.73 -7.82 5.40
CA VAL A 62 -10.87 -8.68 5.07
C VAL A 62 -10.82 -9.13 3.62
N ILE A 63 -10.65 -8.19 2.68
CA ILE A 63 -10.68 -8.48 1.24
C ILE A 63 -9.50 -9.36 0.83
N ALA A 64 -8.27 -8.96 1.17
CA ALA A 64 -7.08 -9.66 0.71
C ALA A 64 -6.98 -11.10 1.25
N PRO A 65 -7.25 -11.39 2.54
CA PRO A 65 -7.31 -12.78 3.01
C PRO A 65 -8.44 -13.60 2.37
N SER A 66 -9.62 -13.00 2.16
CA SER A 66 -10.76 -13.67 1.49
C SER A 66 -10.41 -14.09 0.05
N GLU A 67 -9.80 -13.18 -0.71
CA GLU A 67 -9.38 -13.49 -2.08
C GLU A 67 -8.17 -14.43 -2.10
N CYS A 68 -7.26 -14.30 -1.13
CA CYS A 68 -6.13 -15.20 -0.94
C CYS A 68 -6.60 -16.65 -0.68
N SER A 69 -7.59 -16.87 0.19
CA SER A 69 -8.08 -18.22 0.48
C SER A 69 -8.65 -18.91 -0.77
N ALA A 70 -9.39 -18.18 -1.60
CA ALA A 70 -9.92 -18.68 -2.86
C ALA A 70 -8.80 -18.90 -3.90
N ASN A 71 -7.88 -17.95 -4.06
CA ASN A 71 -6.80 -18.05 -5.03
C ASN A 71 -5.84 -19.21 -4.73
N LEU A 72 -5.54 -19.44 -3.45
CA LEU A 72 -4.63 -20.50 -3.00
C LEU A 72 -5.30 -21.87 -2.90
N ALA A 73 -6.62 -21.97 -3.11
CA ALA A 73 -7.32 -23.26 -3.13
C ALA A 73 -6.77 -24.22 -4.21
N ARG A 74 -6.19 -23.68 -5.29
CA ARG A 74 -5.60 -24.45 -6.40
C ARG A 74 -4.32 -25.23 -6.05
N TYR A 75 -3.69 -24.92 -4.92
CA TYR A 75 -2.47 -25.62 -4.48
C TYR A 75 -2.87 -26.81 -3.63
N ASP A 76 -3.06 -27.94 -4.31
CA ASP A 76 -3.53 -29.21 -3.75
C ASP A 76 -2.54 -30.37 -3.97
N GLY A 77 -1.45 -30.13 -4.71
CA GLY A 77 -0.43 -31.14 -5.03
C GLY A 77 -0.83 -32.14 -6.12
N VAL A 78 -1.94 -31.90 -6.83
CA VAL A 78 -2.42 -32.82 -7.89
C VAL A 78 -1.79 -32.50 -9.23
N LYS A 79 -1.83 -31.23 -9.65
CA LYS A 79 -1.34 -30.82 -10.99
C LYS A 79 0.13 -30.43 -10.99
N TYR A 80 0.61 -29.84 -9.90
CA TYR A 80 1.96 -29.27 -9.81
C TYR A 80 2.35 -28.99 -8.35
N GLY A 81 3.65 -28.77 -8.15
CA GLY A 81 4.20 -28.33 -6.87
C GLY A 81 4.46 -29.48 -5.90
N TYR A 82 4.62 -29.12 -4.62
CA TYR A 82 4.76 -30.09 -3.53
C TYR A 82 3.49 -30.94 -3.42
N SER A 83 3.66 -32.23 -3.19
CA SER A 83 2.57 -33.19 -3.02
C SER A 83 2.96 -34.20 -1.94
N PHE A 84 2.12 -34.35 -0.93
CA PHE A 84 2.34 -35.30 0.16
C PHE A 84 1.94 -36.71 -0.31
N GLN A 85 2.88 -37.65 -0.27
CA GLN A 85 2.72 -38.98 -0.87
C GLN A 85 2.53 -40.11 0.15
N ASP A 86 2.70 -39.84 1.45
CA ASP A 86 2.67 -40.87 2.50
C ASP A 86 1.25 -41.08 3.07
N THR A 87 0.28 -41.31 2.18
CA THR A 87 -1.11 -41.63 2.53
C THR A 87 -1.86 -42.17 1.31
N ASP A 88 -2.72 -43.15 1.53
CA ASP A 88 -3.60 -43.72 0.48
C ASP A 88 -4.95 -42.99 0.37
N ASP A 89 -5.22 -41.97 1.21
CA ASP A 89 -6.44 -41.18 1.18
C ASP A 89 -6.19 -39.85 0.44
N MET A 90 -6.94 -39.63 -0.65
CA MET A 90 -6.83 -38.42 -1.48
C MET A 90 -7.10 -37.13 -0.69
N TRP A 91 -8.12 -37.11 0.17
CA TRP A 91 -8.44 -35.93 0.97
C TRP A 91 -7.32 -35.65 1.97
N ARG A 92 -6.79 -36.70 2.59
CA ARG A 92 -5.66 -36.58 3.52
C ARG A 92 -4.40 -36.08 2.82
N ALA A 93 -4.13 -36.56 1.60
CA ALA A 93 -3.00 -36.09 0.81
C ALA A 93 -3.11 -34.58 0.53
N MET A 94 -4.29 -34.08 0.15
CA MET A 94 -4.53 -32.65 -0.09
C MET A 94 -4.36 -31.81 1.18
N GLU A 95 -4.91 -32.26 2.31
CA GLU A 95 -4.78 -31.58 3.59
C GLU A 95 -3.31 -31.45 4.03
N LEU A 96 -2.58 -32.58 4.01
CA LEU A 96 -1.18 -32.63 4.43
C LEU A 96 -0.27 -31.84 3.48
N THR A 97 -0.54 -31.90 2.18
CA THR A 97 0.15 -31.07 1.18
C THR A 97 0.07 -29.59 1.54
N ARG A 98 -1.12 -29.11 1.90
CA ARG A 98 -1.33 -27.70 2.29
C ARG A 98 -0.76 -27.39 3.67
N GLN A 99 -0.86 -28.34 4.62
CA GLN A 99 -0.34 -28.18 5.97
C GLN A 99 1.17 -27.99 5.99
N TYR A 100 1.90 -28.82 5.24
CA TYR A 100 3.36 -28.79 5.17
C TYR A 100 3.90 -27.86 4.07
N GLY A 101 3.13 -27.62 3.01
CA GLY A 101 3.53 -26.74 1.91
C GLY A 101 3.39 -25.24 2.21
N PHE A 102 2.44 -24.84 3.07
CA PHE A 102 2.26 -23.43 3.42
C PHE A 102 2.93 -23.03 4.73
N GLY A 103 3.60 -21.88 4.69
CA GLY A 103 4.12 -21.19 5.87
C GLY A 103 3.01 -20.67 6.80
N PRO A 104 3.37 -20.26 8.03
CA PRO A 104 2.41 -19.86 9.07
C PRO A 104 1.53 -18.66 8.68
N GLU A 105 2.09 -17.60 8.09
CA GLU A 105 1.32 -16.41 7.69
C GLU A 105 0.31 -16.72 6.57
N VAL A 106 0.70 -17.55 5.60
CA VAL A 106 -0.19 -17.99 4.53
C VAL A 106 -1.37 -18.78 5.10
N LYS A 107 -1.11 -19.72 6.01
CA LYS A 107 -2.16 -20.48 6.69
C LYS A 107 -3.09 -19.56 7.49
N ARG A 108 -2.55 -18.57 8.22
CA ARG A 108 -3.34 -17.57 8.95
C ARG A 108 -4.32 -16.84 8.02
N ARG A 109 -3.85 -16.35 6.87
CA ARG A 109 -4.68 -15.64 5.89
C ARG A 109 -5.72 -16.54 5.22
N ILE A 110 -5.38 -17.79 4.91
CA ILE A 110 -6.37 -18.75 4.37
C ILE A 110 -7.49 -18.99 5.39
N MET A 111 -7.17 -19.16 6.67
CA MET A 111 -8.17 -19.38 7.72
C MET A 111 -9.07 -18.15 7.90
N LEU A 112 -8.49 -16.95 7.99
CA LEU A 112 -9.25 -15.70 8.09
C LEU A 112 -10.16 -15.47 6.88
N GLY A 113 -9.64 -15.70 5.67
CA GLY A 113 -10.39 -15.54 4.44
C GLY A 113 -11.53 -16.55 4.31
N SER A 114 -11.29 -17.81 4.68
CA SER A 114 -12.34 -18.85 4.68
C SER A 114 -13.45 -18.52 5.68
N TYR A 115 -13.10 -17.97 6.85
CA TYR A 115 -14.08 -17.49 7.82
C TYR A 115 -14.89 -16.30 7.28
N ALA A 116 -14.22 -15.28 6.73
CA ALA A 116 -14.86 -14.09 6.18
C ALA A 116 -15.80 -14.40 5.00
N LEU A 117 -15.55 -15.49 4.26
CA LEU A 117 -16.40 -15.97 3.17
C LEU A 117 -17.46 -16.99 3.57
N SER A 118 -17.47 -17.44 4.83
CA SER A 118 -18.39 -18.48 5.28
C SER A 118 -19.84 -17.98 5.36
N ALA A 119 -20.78 -18.90 5.15
CA ALA A 119 -22.21 -18.61 5.23
C ALA A 119 -22.58 -18.06 6.62
N GLY A 120 -23.28 -16.94 6.66
CA GLY A 120 -23.62 -16.21 7.90
C GLY A 120 -22.66 -15.07 8.26
N TYR A 121 -21.41 -15.11 7.78
CA TYR A 121 -20.42 -14.07 8.02
C TYR A 121 -20.07 -13.25 6.76
N TYR A 122 -20.35 -13.79 5.58
CA TYR A 122 -20.10 -13.15 4.28
C TYR A 122 -20.61 -11.70 4.19
N ASP A 123 -21.87 -11.47 4.54
CA ASP A 123 -22.48 -10.13 4.46
C ASP A 123 -21.87 -9.16 5.47
N ALA A 124 -21.58 -9.64 6.68
CA ALA A 124 -21.06 -8.84 7.78
C ALA A 124 -19.59 -8.44 7.59
N TYR A 125 -18.79 -9.28 6.92
CA TYR A 125 -17.37 -9.04 6.69
C TYR A 125 -17.08 -8.66 5.23
N TYR A 126 -17.18 -9.60 4.29
CA TYR A 126 -16.71 -9.38 2.92
C TYR A 126 -17.54 -8.33 2.17
N VAL A 127 -18.87 -8.43 2.20
CA VAL A 127 -19.74 -7.44 1.55
C VAL A 127 -19.58 -6.08 2.21
N LYS A 128 -19.49 -6.03 3.55
CA LYS A 128 -19.27 -4.78 4.27
C LYS A 128 -17.94 -4.12 3.92
N ALA A 129 -16.87 -4.91 3.77
CA ALA A 129 -15.57 -4.41 3.33
C ALA A 129 -15.63 -3.85 1.90
N GLN A 130 -16.35 -4.51 0.98
CA GLN A 130 -16.55 -4.01 -0.39
C GLN A 130 -17.37 -2.71 -0.45
N GLN A 131 -18.35 -2.54 0.44
CA GLN A 131 -19.05 -1.27 0.61
C GLN A 131 -18.12 -0.17 1.12
N ALA A 132 -17.31 -0.47 2.15
CA ALA A 132 -16.32 0.48 2.67
C ALA A 132 -15.28 0.87 1.62
N ARG A 133 -14.82 -0.09 0.80
CA ARG A 133 -13.95 0.16 -0.37
C ARG A 133 -14.55 1.19 -1.33
N THR A 134 -15.86 1.11 -1.56
CA THR A 134 -16.56 2.07 -2.43
C THR A 134 -16.52 3.48 -1.84
N LEU A 135 -16.73 3.62 -0.54
CA LEU A 135 -16.63 4.92 0.15
C LEU A 135 -15.20 5.49 0.10
N ILE A 136 -14.20 4.64 0.30
CA ILE A 136 -12.77 5.03 0.19
C ILE A 136 -12.47 5.56 -1.21
N ARG A 137 -12.91 4.83 -2.24
CA ARG A 137 -12.71 5.27 -3.63
C ARG A 137 -13.40 6.61 -3.93
N GLN A 138 -14.64 6.79 -3.46
CA GLN A 138 -15.36 8.05 -3.63
C GLN A 138 -14.64 9.24 -2.98
N ASP A 139 -13.95 9.00 -1.86
CA ASP A 139 -13.17 10.02 -1.16
C ASP A 139 -11.97 10.49 -1.99
N PHE A 140 -11.20 9.54 -2.57
CA PHE A 140 -10.15 9.85 -3.53
C PHE A 140 -10.69 10.55 -4.78
N ASP A 141 -11.77 10.04 -5.37
CA ASP A 141 -12.38 10.62 -6.57
C ASP A 141 -12.82 12.08 -6.33
N ARG A 142 -13.29 12.41 -5.12
CA ARG A 142 -13.61 13.78 -4.71
C ARG A 142 -12.34 14.63 -4.62
N VAL A 143 -11.32 14.17 -3.91
CA VAL A 143 -10.07 14.92 -3.72
C VAL A 143 -9.37 15.19 -5.05
N PHE A 144 -9.37 14.25 -6.00
CA PHE A 144 -8.78 14.45 -7.32
C PHE A 144 -9.53 15.46 -8.22
N GLN A 145 -10.67 16.00 -7.78
CA GLN A 145 -11.28 17.18 -8.43
C GLN A 145 -10.50 18.47 -8.09
N GLU A 146 -9.87 18.49 -6.91
CA GLU A 146 -9.18 19.64 -6.35
C GLU A 146 -7.68 19.63 -6.65
N VAL A 147 -7.08 18.44 -6.74
CA VAL A 147 -5.65 18.22 -6.96
C VAL A 147 -5.38 17.15 -8.02
N ASP A 148 -4.20 17.16 -8.61
CA ASP A 148 -3.82 16.24 -9.68
C ASP A 148 -3.04 15.02 -9.15
N ILE A 149 -2.25 15.20 -8.07
CA ILE A 149 -1.46 14.18 -7.40
C ILE A 149 -1.57 14.36 -5.88
N LEU A 150 -1.49 13.28 -5.11
CA LEU A 150 -1.32 13.31 -3.66
C LEU A 150 0.11 12.97 -3.27
N VAL A 151 0.63 13.65 -2.24
CA VAL A 151 1.91 13.33 -1.59
C VAL A 151 1.64 12.79 -0.20
N THR A 152 2.18 11.61 0.10
CA THR A 152 2.10 10.99 1.43
C THR A 152 3.46 10.38 1.80
N PRO A 153 3.74 10.12 3.09
CA PRO A 153 4.80 9.18 3.47
C PRO A 153 4.51 7.79 2.88
N THR A 154 5.55 7.03 2.50
CA THR A 154 5.38 5.64 2.04
C THR A 154 5.27 4.68 3.23
N SER A 155 6.04 4.94 4.28
CA SER A 155 6.06 4.18 5.53
C SER A 155 6.10 5.18 6.68
N PRO A 156 5.50 4.90 7.84
CA PRO A 156 5.58 5.74 9.03
C PRO A 156 6.93 5.64 9.77
N VAL A 157 7.76 4.65 9.42
CA VAL A 157 9.05 4.35 10.04
C VAL A 157 10.10 4.00 8.98
N VAL A 158 11.38 4.11 9.32
CA VAL A 158 12.45 3.54 8.48
C VAL A 158 12.54 2.01 8.62
N ALA A 159 13.47 1.40 7.87
CA ALA A 159 13.72 -0.02 7.98
C ALA A 159 14.06 -0.41 9.43
N PHE A 160 13.41 -1.45 9.94
CA PHE A 160 13.66 -1.99 11.28
C PHE A 160 14.49 -3.29 11.20
N PRO A 161 15.29 -3.60 12.23
CA PRO A 161 16.01 -4.85 12.39
C PRO A 161 15.20 -6.13 12.12
N LEU A 162 15.88 -7.15 11.64
CA LEU A 162 15.31 -8.48 11.45
C LEU A 162 14.82 -9.05 12.80
N GLY A 163 13.57 -9.52 12.82
CA GLY A 163 12.95 -10.12 14.02
C GLY A 163 12.22 -9.14 14.94
N GLU A 164 12.35 -7.82 14.75
CA GLU A 164 11.78 -6.84 15.68
C GLU A 164 10.24 -6.79 15.67
N LYS A 165 9.62 -7.08 14.53
CA LYS A 165 8.15 -7.03 14.35
C LYS A 165 7.53 -8.38 13.99
N THR A 166 8.19 -9.48 14.33
CA THR A 166 7.70 -10.83 13.99
C THR A 166 6.77 -11.43 15.04
N GLU A 167 6.76 -10.91 16.26
CA GLU A 167 5.96 -11.46 17.37
C GLU A 167 4.51 -10.96 17.37
N ASP A 168 4.27 -9.70 16.98
CA ASP A 168 2.94 -9.12 16.85
C ASP A 168 2.58 -8.83 15.37
N PRO A 169 1.77 -9.70 14.72
CA PRO A 169 1.29 -9.47 13.36
C PRO A 169 0.58 -8.11 13.18
N VAL A 170 -0.05 -7.57 14.22
CA VAL A 170 -0.78 -6.29 14.15
C VAL A 170 0.18 -5.12 13.96
N GLN A 171 1.34 -5.14 14.64
CA GLN A 171 2.36 -4.10 14.45
C GLN A 171 2.92 -4.09 13.04
N MET A 172 3.05 -5.27 12.43
CA MET A 172 3.47 -5.39 11.03
C MET A 172 2.42 -4.80 10.08
N TYR A 173 1.13 -4.95 10.39
CA TYR A 173 0.05 -4.42 9.56
C TYR A 173 -0.01 -2.89 9.58
N LEU A 174 0.38 -2.25 10.68
CA LEU A 174 0.43 -0.79 10.78
C LEU A 174 1.49 -0.15 9.88
N ILE A 175 2.48 -0.91 9.41
CA ILE A 175 3.46 -0.42 8.43
C ILE A 175 2.78 -0.07 7.10
N ASP A 176 1.72 -0.81 6.75
CA ASP A 176 1.02 -0.67 5.48
C ASP A 176 -0.06 0.43 5.51
N VAL A 177 -0.17 1.19 6.60
CA VAL A 177 -1.23 2.20 6.79
C VAL A 177 -1.23 3.26 5.68
N CYS A 178 -0.06 3.58 5.13
CA CYS A 178 0.09 4.56 4.06
C CYS A 178 -0.02 3.96 2.64
N THR A 179 0.18 2.66 2.47
CA THR A 179 0.26 2.02 1.14
C THR A 179 -1.04 1.32 0.76
N VAL A 180 -1.70 0.66 1.71
CA VAL A 180 -2.95 -0.08 1.48
C VAL A 180 -4.09 0.76 0.89
N PRO A 181 -4.35 2.01 1.32
CA PRO A 181 -5.50 2.76 0.83
C PRO A 181 -5.55 2.92 -0.69
N LEU A 182 -4.40 3.10 -1.35
CA LEU A 182 -4.34 3.24 -2.81
C LEU A 182 -4.66 1.92 -3.54
N ASN A 183 -4.33 0.77 -2.97
CA ASN A 183 -4.69 -0.54 -3.52
C ASN A 183 -6.20 -0.78 -3.42
N ILE A 184 -6.80 -0.41 -2.29
CA ILE A 184 -8.25 -0.49 -2.09
C ILE A 184 -8.98 0.41 -3.10
N ALA A 185 -8.49 1.62 -3.30
CA ALA A 185 -9.04 2.57 -4.28
C ALA A 185 -8.75 2.19 -5.75
N GLY A 186 -7.74 1.34 -6.01
CA GLY A 186 -7.33 0.93 -7.37
C GLY A 186 -6.48 1.97 -8.10
N LEU A 187 -5.73 2.77 -7.36
CA LEU A 187 -5.00 3.93 -7.87
C LEU A 187 -3.52 3.59 -8.17
N PRO A 188 -2.90 4.25 -9.16
CA PRO A 188 -1.47 4.20 -9.34
C PRO A 188 -0.74 4.97 -8.23
N GLY A 189 0.39 4.43 -7.78
CA GLY A 189 1.28 5.08 -6.84
C GLY A 189 2.75 4.77 -7.12
N ILE A 190 3.64 5.71 -6.78
CA ILE A 190 5.09 5.54 -6.89
C ILE A 190 5.74 6.02 -5.59
N SER A 191 6.72 5.25 -5.09
CA SER A 191 7.58 5.65 -3.98
C SER A 191 8.91 6.16 -4.52
N VAL A 192 9.33 7.36 -4.13
CA VAL A 192 10.63 7.95 -4.47
C VAL A 192 11.41 8.26 -3.18
N PRO A 193 12.75 8.08 -3.16
CA PRO A 193 13.55 8.42 -2.00
C PRO A 193 13.45 9.91 -1.71
N CYS A 194 13.27 10.29 -0.45
CA CYS A 194 13.06 11.69 -0.06
C CYS A 194 13.91 12.16 1.12
N GLY A 195 14.84 11.33 1.59
CA GLY A 195 15.75 11.67 2.66
C GLY A 195 16.25 10.45 3.40
N TYR A 196 16.84 10.72 4.56
CA TYR A 196 17.31 9.71 5.49
C TYR A 196 16.81 10.01 6.90
N SER A 197 16.51 8.96 7.66
CA SER A 197 16.35 9.02 9.10
C SER A 197 17.17 7.92 9.73
N GLN A 198 17.97 8.26 10.75
CA GLN A 198 18.86 7.31 11.42
C GLN A 198 19.83 6.59 10.46
N GLY A 199 20.24 7.28 9.37
CA GLY A 199 21.09 6.69 8.32
C GLY A 199 20.37 5.76 7.34
N LEU A 200 19.04 5.59 7.47
CA LEU A 200 18.22 4.71 6.64
C LEU A 200 17.33 5.51 5.68
N PRO A 201 17.07 5.04 4.45
CA PRO A 201 16.28 5.77 3.46
C PRO A 201 14.82 6.00 3.91
N VAL A 202 14.29 7.18 3.59
CA VAL A 202 12.87 7.52 3.74
C VAL A 202 12.25 7.65 2.35
N GLY A 203 11.03 7.11 2.17
CA GLY A 203 10.28 7.17 0.92
C GLY A 203 9.09 8.13 0.98
N MET A 204 8.98 9.00 -0.02
CA MET A 204 7.79 9.80 -0.32
C MET A 204 6.96 9.07 -1.39
N GLN A 205 5.67 8.89 -1.12
CA GLN A 205 4.71 8.28 -2.03
C GLN A 205 3.94 9.35 -2.78
N LEU A 206 3.87 9.23 -4.10
CA LEU A 206 3.01 10.01 -4.98
C LEU A 206 1.85 9.12 -5.44
N ILE A 207 0.60 9.58 -5.27
CA ILE A 207 -0.61 8.85 -5.67
C ILE A 207 -1.35 9.67 -6.71
N GLY A 208 -1.70 9.06 -7.83
CA GLY A 208 -2.41 9.73 -8.92
C GLY A 208 -3.80 9.15 -9.15
N PRO A 209 -4.67 9.83 -9.90
CA PRO A 209 -5.92 9.26 -10.35
C PRO A 209 -5.69 8.07 -11.30
N HIS A 210 -6.75 7.32 -11.59
CA HIS A 210 -6.67 6.18 -12.50
C HIS A 210 -6.04 6.57 -13.84
N LEU A 211 -5.06 5.77 -14.29
CA LEU A 211 -4.34 5.94 -15.57
C LEU A 211 -3.49 7.22 -15.67
N SER A 212 -3.01 7.76 -14.56
CA SER A 212 -2.18 8.97 -14.51
C SER A 212 -0.68 8.73 -14.29
N GLU A 213 -0.17 7.55 -14.65
CA GLU A 213 1.22 7.15 -14.42
C GLU A 213 2.20 8.09 -15.11
N ALA A 214 1.85 8.63 -16.28
CA ALA A 214 2.67 9.61 -16.98
C ALA A 214 2.88 10.90 -16.15
N THR A 215 1.83 11.39 -15.48
CA THR A 215 1.90 12.56 -14.59
C THR A 215 2.71 12.23 -13.35
N LEU A 216 2.51 11.05 -12.75
CA LEU A 216 3.27 10.58 -11.59
C LEU A 216 4.76 10.50 -11.88
N LEU A 217 5.14 9.88 -13.00
CA LEU A 217 6.52 9.74 -13.43
C LEU A 217 7.13 11.10 -13.78
N GLY A 218 6.37 12.01 -14.39
CA GLY A 218 6.81 13.37 -14.66
C GLY A 218 7.15 14.15 -13.38
N LEU A 219 6.30 14.08 -12.36
CA LEU A 219 6.55 14.73 -11.07
C LEU A 219 7.69 14.06 -10.30
N ALA A 220 7.75 12.73 -10.30
CA ALA A 220 8.84 11.96 -9.70
C ALA A 220 10.20 12.34 -10.32
N TYR A 221 10.26 12.44 -11.64
CA TYR A 221 11.47 12.85 -12.35
C TYR A 221 11.85 14.30 -12.04
N ALA A 222 10.90 15.23 -12.02
CA ALA A 222 11.18 16.62 -11.64
C ALA A 222 11.75 16.71 -10.21
N TYR A 223 11.19 15.94 -9.27
CA TYR A 223 11.70 15.85 -7.90
C TYR A 223 13.09 15.21 -7.83
N GLU A 224 13.35 14.15 -8.60
CA GLU A 224 14.66 13.53 -8.71
C GLU A 224 15.72 14.51 -9.22
N GLN A 225 15.40 15.33 -10.23
CA GLN A 225 16.34 16.33 -10.76
C GLN A 225 16.64 17.46 -9.77
N ALA A 226 15.73 17.72 -8.83
CA ALA A 226 15.89 18.74 -7.79
C ALA A 226 16.67 18.23 -6.56
N THR A 227 17.00 16.94 -6.50
CA THR A 227 17.52 16.29 -5.30
C THR A 227 18.68 15.34 -5.61
N PRO A 228 19.59 15.09 -4.65
CA PRO A 228 20.77 14.26 -4.91
C PRO A 228 20.55 12.76 -4.67
N TRP A 229 19.33 12.32 -4.32
CA TRP A 229 19.08 10.96 -3.81
C TRP A 229 19.50 9.85 -4.79
N HIS A 230 19.39 10.09 -6.09
CA HIS A 230 19.80 9.16 -7.15
C HIS A 230 21.32 8.91 -7.18
N ASN A 231 22.13 9.77 -6.54
CA ASN A 231 23.58 9.61 -6.44
C ASN A 231 24.00 8.82 -5.19
N ALA A 232 23.10 8.61 -4.24
CA ALA A 232 23.42 7.88 -3.02
C ALA A 232 23.64 6.39 -3.33
N ARG A 233 24.73 5.85 -2.79
CA ARG A 233 25.08 4.43 -2.90
C ARG A 233 25.28 3.86 -1.50
N PRO A 234 24.88 2.61 -1.26
CA PRO A 234 25.18 1.96 0.00
C PRO A 234 26.69 1.75 0.10
N ASP A 235 27.23 1.90 1.31
CA ASP A 235 28.61 1.52 1.62
C ASP A 235 28.68 -0.01 1.69
N ILE A 236 28.95 -0.64 0.56
CA ILE A 236 29.13 -2.10 0.41
C ILE A 236 30.57 -2.47 0.05
#